data_AF-A0A2W6U3I5-F1
#
_entry.id   AF-A0A2W6U3I5-F1
#
_cell.length_a   1.000
_cell.length_b   1.000
_cell.length_c   1.000
_cell.angle_alpha   90.00
_cell.angle_beta   90.00
_cell.angle_gamma   90.00
#
_symmetry.space_group_name_H-M   'P 1'
#
loop_
_entity.id
_entity.type
_entity.pdbx_description
1 polymer ?
#
loop_
_entity_poly.entity_id
_entity_poly.type
_entity_poly.pdbx_seq_one_letter_code
_entity_poly.pdbx_strand_id
1 'polypeptide(L)'
;MPYRNRATVQGWVDDYIVGHPTVSNVVSVLEKDFTPGPDSGLVVISLRNASTVTYIQPLVDDRGPRWLVTFEPRADAFDLDAEGVARLSADLAVVSDICGYLQERTEQAMASATTSQD
;
A
#
# COMPACT_ATOMS: atom_id res chain seq x y z
N MET A 1 -12.44 -1.27 -12.62
CA MET A 1 -11.05 -0.79 -12.75
C MET A 1 -10.12 -1.70 -11.95
N PRO A 2 -8.96 -2.11 -12.48
CA PRO A 2 -8.10 -3.15 -11.89
C PRO A 2 -7.59 -2.80 -10.48
N TYR A 3 -7.24 -1.53 -10.23
CA TYR A 3 -6.79 -1.02 -8.92
C TYR A 3 -7.89 -0.97 -7.84
N ARG A 4 -9.15 -1.22 -8.21
CA ARG A 4 -10.30 -1.36 -7.29
C ARG A 4 -10.66 -2.81 -7.01
N ASN A 5 -10.11 -3.75 -7.79
CA ASN A 5 -10.35 -5.17 -7.61
C ASN A 5 -9.34 -5.75 -6.60
N ARG A 6 -9.86 -6.28 -5.49
CA ARG A 6 -9.04 -6.87 -4.43
C ARG A 6 -8.13 -8.00 -4.94
N ALA A 7 -8.65 -8.93 -5.74
CA ALA A 7 -7.87 -10.06 -6.23
C ALA A 7 -6.71 -9.60 -7.12
N THR A 8 -6.93 -8.55 -7.92
CA THR A 8 -5.86 -7.93 -8.72
C THR A 8 -4.80 -7.27 -7.84
N VAL A 9 -5.22 -6.46 -6.86
CA VAL A 9 -4.29 -5.78 -5.94
C VAL A 9 -3.54 -6.80 -5.07
N GLN A 10 -4.21 -7.86 -4.61
CA GLN A 10 -3.59 -8.98 -3.92
C GLN A 10 -2.50 -9.62 -4.77
N GLY A 11 -2.80 -9.96 -6.03
CA GLY A 11 -1.81 -10.53 -6.93
C GLY A 11 -0.59 -9.63 -7.12
N TRP A 12 -0.80 -8.31 -7.24
CA TRP A 12 0.32 -7.36 -7.30
C TRP A 12 1.15 -7.34 -6.02
N VAL A 13 0.53 -7.36 -4.85
CA VAL A 13 1.26 -7.40 -3.57
C VAL A 13 2.01 -8.72 -3.41
N ASP A 14 1.42 -9.84 -3.83
CA ASP A 14 2.08 -11.15 -3.81
C ASP A 14 3.31 -11.15 -4.72
N ASP A 15 3.19 -10.61 -5.95
CA ASP A 15 4.30 -10.43 -6.89
C ASP A 15 5.42 -9.57 -6.27
N TYR A 16 5.05 -8.48 -5.58
CA TYR A 16 5.99 -7.60 -4.90
C TYR A 16 6.75 -8.33 -3.78
N ILE A 17 6.05 -9.11 -2.96
CA ILE A 17 6.63 -9.87 -1.84
C ILE A 17 7.61 -10.94 -2.35
N VAL A 18 7.29 -11.61 -3.47
CA VAL A 18 8.21 -12.57 -4.11
C VAL A 18 9.53 -11.90 -4.51
N GLY A 19 9.48 -10.65 -4.99
CA GLY A 19 10.67 -9.85 -5.29
C GLY A 19 11.42 -9.31 -4.06
N HIS A 20 10.75 -9.24 -2.90
CA HIS A 20 11.26 -8.60 -1.68
C HIS A 20 11.06 -9.50 -0.44
N PRO A 21 11.73 -10.65 -0.36
CA PRO A 21 11.46 -11.66 0.67
C PRO A 21 11.66 -11.16 2.11
N THR A 22 12.52 -10.15 2.32
CA THR A 22 12.78 -9.50 3.61
C THR A 22 11.63 -8.61 4.11
N VAL A 23 10.64 -8.34 3.25
CA VAL A 23 9.47 -7.48 3.51
C VAL A 23 8.20 -8.29 3.85
N SER A 24 8.22 -9.60 3.58
CA SER A 24 7.07 -10.51 3.70
C SER A 24 6.40 -10.54 5.08
N ASN A 25 7.12 -10.20 6.15
CA ASN A 25 6.58 -10.16 7.50
C ASN A 25 5.97 -8.80 7.93
N VAL A 26 5.93 -7.82 7.04
CA VAL A 26 5.54 -6.42 7.34
C VAL A 26 4.27 -6.01 6.58
N VAL A 27 4.02 -6.61 5.42
CA VAL A 27 2.94 -6.23 4.50
C VAL A 27 1.85 -7.29 4.52
N SER A 28 0.59 -6.88 4.64
CA SER A 28 -0.56 -7.79 4.57
C SER A 28 -1.76 -7.09 3.97
N VAL A 29 -2.37 -7.68 2.95
CA VAL A 29 -3.63 -7.18 2.40
C VAL A 29 -4.77 -7.72 3.26
N LEU A 30 -5.42 -6.84 4.04
CA LEU A 30 -6.52 -7.25 4.91
C LEU A 30 -7.87 -7.16 4.18
N GLU A 31 -8.79 -8.08 4.52
CA GLU A 31 -10.21 -7.85 4.31
C GLU A 31 -10.72 -6.78 5.28
N LYS A 32 -11.68 -5.99 4.82
CA LYS A 32 -11.94 -4.67 5.38
C LYS A 32 -13.16 -4.64 6.27
N ASP A 33 -12.94 -4.42 7.57
CA ASP A 33 -14.01 -4.10 8.53
C ASP A 33 -13.77 -2.78 9.29
N PHE A 34 -13.34 -1.70 8.63
CA PHE A 34 -13.70 -0.32 9.03
C PHE A 34 -13.96 0.58 7.79
N THR A 35 -15.01 0.17 7.06
CA THR A 35 -15.97 0.82 6.12
C THR A 35 -15.55 1.93 5.12
N PRO A 36 -14.94 1.58 3.97
CA PRO A 36 -15.39 2.15 2.66
C PRO A 36 -16.26 1.24 1.75
N GLY A 37 -16.84 1.81 0.67
CA GLY A 37 -17.73 1.16 -0.31
C GLY A 37 -17.08 0.16 -1.32
N PRO A 38 -17.85 -0.30 -2.32
CA PRO A 38 -17.84 -1.69 -2.87
C PRO A 38 -16.63 -2.14 -3.72
N ASP A 39 -15.50 -1.42 -3.70
CA ASP A 39 -14.43 -1.45 -4.71
C ASP A 39 -13.03 -1.14 -4.10
N SER A 40 -12.68 -1.68 -2.94
CA SER A 40 -11.46 -1.25 -2.20
C SER A 40 -10.27 -2.20 -2.30
N GLY A 41 -9.21 -1.76 -2.98
CA GLY A 41 -7.84 -2.30 -2.89
C GLY A 41 -7.09 -1.72 -1.69
N LEU A 42 -7.56 -1.96 -0.46
CA LEU A 42 -6.88 -1.49 0.74
C LEU A 42 -5.70 -2.43 1.06
N VAL A 43 -4.48 -1.89 1.13
CA VAL A 43 -3.28 -2.62 1.53
C VAL A 43 -2.89 -2.15 2.92
N VAL A 44 -2.76 -3.06 3.88
CA VAL A 44 -2.37 -2.71 5.26
C VAL A 44 -0.90 -3.07 5.47
N ILE A 45 -0.19 -2.20 6.16
CA ILE A 45 1.23 -2.38 6.44
C ILE A 45 1.41 -2.25 7.94
N SER A 46 1.97 -3.29 8.55
CA SER A 46 2.33 -3.31 9.96
C SER A 46 3.77 -2.87 10.10
N LEU A 47 4.00 -1.64 10.56
CA LEU A 47 5.35 -1.15 10.82
C LEU A 47 5.91 -1.87 12.05
N ARG A 48 7.06 -2.56 11.89
CA ARG A 48 7.64 -3.41 12.95
C ARG A 48 8.03 -2.62 14.20
N ASN A 49 8.31 -1.33 14.04
CA ASN A 49 8.85 -0.46 15.09
C ASN A 49 7.94 0.74 15.41
N ALA A 50 6.71 0.75 14.89
CA ALA A 50 5.71 1.75 15.24
C ALA A 50 4.33 1.08 15.37
N SER A 51 3.69 1.22 16.54
CA SER A 51 2.32 0.77 16.76
C SER A 51 1.31 1.73 16.09
N THR A 52 1.50 1.99 14.80
CA THR A 52 0.68 2.86 13.98
C THR A 52 0.06 2.02 12.88
N VAL A 53 -1.27 2.03 12.82
CA VAL A 53 -1.97 1.44 11.67
C VAL A 53 -1.60 2.28 10.45
N THR A 54 -0.92 1.65 9.50
CA THR A 54 -0.53 2.26 8.23
C THR A 54 -1.23 1.51 7.11
N TYR A 55 -1.85 2.22 6.18
CA TYR A 55 -2.47 1.60 5.02
C TYR A 55 -2.28 2.42 3.77
N ILE A 56 -2.41 1.75 2.63
CA ILE A 56 -2.35 2.33 1.30
C ILE A 56 -3.68 2.05 0.59
N GLN A 57 -4.26 3.08 0.00
CA GLN A 57 -5.51 2.95 -0.75
C GLN A 57 -5.49 3.80 -2.01
N PRO A 58 -6.23 3.40 -3.06
CA PRO A 58 -6.40 4.22 -4.24
C PRO A 58 -7.37 5.37 -3.96
N LEU A 59 -6.96 6.59 -4.27
CA LEU A 59 -7.81 7.75 -4.44
C LEU A 59 -8.04 7.98 -5.93
N VAL A 60 -9.27 8.27 -6.33
CA VAL A 60 -9.57 8.70 -7.70
C VAL A 60 -10.08 10.13 -7.62
N ASP A 61 -9.36 11.03 -8.28
CA ASP A 61 -9.73 12.43 -8.44
C ASP A 61 -9.66 12.81 -9.94
N ASP A 62 -9.84 14.10 -10.25
CA ASP A 62 -9.84 14.63 -11.62
C ASP A 62 -8.51 14.40 -12.37
N ARG A 63 -7.43 14.05 -11.66
CA ARG A 63 -6.11 13.73 -12.25
C ARG A 63 -5.92 12.23 -12.50
N GLY A 64 -6.92 11.41 -12.16
CA GLY A 64 -6.88 9.96 -12.32
C GLY A 64 -6.58 9.20 -11.01
N PRO A 65 -6.35 7.88 -11.08
CA PRO A 65 -6.08 7.07 -9.91
C PRO A 65 -4.67 7.33 -9.34
N ARG A 66 -4.61 7.59 -8.04
CA ARG A 66 -3.37 7.76 -7.27
C ARG A 66 -3.40 6.94 -6.00
N TRP A 67 -2.30 6.31 -5.64
CA TRP A 67 -2.18 5.62 -4.35
C TRP A 67 -1.74 6.59 -3.26
N LEU A 68 -2.37 6.49 -2.09
CA LEU A 68 -2.07 7.30 -0.92
C LEU A 68 -1.78 6.42 0.29
N VAL A 69 -0.72 6.77 1.01
CA VAL A 69 -0.37 6.20 2.31
C VAL A 69 -1.05 7.03 3.40
N THR A 70 -1.72 6.38 4.34
CA THR A 70 -2.25 7.00 5.55
C THR A 70 -1.59 6.39 6.78
N PHE A 71 -1.12 7.26 7.68
CA PHE A 71 -0.66 6.90 9.01
C PHE A 71 -1.74 7.35 10.00
N GLU A 72 -2.45 6.39 10.60
CA GLU A 72 -3.48 6.72 11.58
C GLU A 72 -2.86 7.33 12.86
N PRO A 73 -3.55 8.27 13.51
CA PRO A 73 -3.04 8.89 14.73
C PRO A 73 -2.87 7.84 15.83
N ARG A 74 -1.85 8.05 16.67
CA ARG A 74 -1.59 7.23 17.87
C ARG A 74 -2.21 7.91 19.09
N ALA A 75 -2.64 7.12 20.07
CA ALA A 75 -3.12 7.63 21.35
C ALA A 75 -1.98 8.21 22.20
N ASP A 76 -0.79 7.59 22.14
CA ASP A 76 0.37 7.97 22.94
C ASP A 76 1.59 8.28 22.05
N ALA A 77 2.42 9.20 22.54
CA ALA A 77 3.75 9.42 22.01
C ALA A 77 4.63 8.18 22.22
N PHE A 78 5.64 8.00 21.38
CA PHE A 78 6.55 6.87 21.47
C PHE A 78 7.97 7.34 21.19
N ASP A 79 8.86 7.06 22.14
CA ASP A 79 10.26 7.47 22.07
C ASP A 79 11.10 6.41 21.37
N LEU A 80 12.04 6.88 20.53
CA LEU A 80 12.99 6.04 19.82
C LEU A 80 14.40 6.57 20.03
N ASP A 81 15.34 5.66 20.26
CA ASP A 81 16.76 5.97 20.12
C ASP A 81 17.18 5.97 18.64
N ALA A 82 18.47 6.24 18.38
CA ALA A 82 18.98 6.33 17.02
C ALA A 82 18.78 5.05 16.20
N GLU A 83 18.90 3.88 16.83
CA GLU A 83 18.68 2.59 16.17
C GLU A 83 17.21 2.41 15.81
N GLY A 84 16.30 2.73 16.73
CA GLY A 84 14.87 2.69 16.50
C GLY A 84 14.41 3.61 15.38
N VAL A 85 14.95 4.84 15.31
CA VAL A 85 14.69 5.78 14.20
C VAL A 85 15.18 5.23 12.86
N ALA A 86 16.38 4.63 12.84
CA ALA A 86 16.92 4.02 11.61
C ALA A 86 16.04 2.87 11.11
N ARG A 87 15.52 2.03 12.02
CA ARG A 87 14.60 0.94 11.67
C ARG A 87 13.26 1.46 11.17
N LEU A 88 12.68 2.49 11.79
CA LEU A 88 11.46 3.14 11.30
C LEU A 88 11.67 3.74 9.90
N SER A 89 12.82 4.36 9.65
CA SER A 89 13.16 4.88 8.31
C SER A 89 13.20 3.75 7.26
N ALA A 90 13.72 2.57 7.61
CA ALA A 90 13.73 1.42 6.71
C ALA A 90 12.31 0.90 6.44
N ASP A 91 11.46 0.85 7.48
CA ASP A 91 10.05 0.47 7.32
C ASP A 91 9.29 1.49 6.43
N LEU A 92 9.55 2.80 6.56
CA LEU A 92 8.98 3.84 5.70
C LEU A 92 9.47 3.77 4.25
N ALA A 93 10.73 3.38 4.03
CA ALA A 93 11.25 3.16 2.68
C ALA A 93 10.49 2.03 1.96
N VAL A 94 10.19 0.94 2.68
CA VAL A 94 9.35 -0.15 2.16
C VAL A 94 7.94 0.33 1.82
N VAL A 95 7.32 1.13 2.69
CA VAL A 95 5.98 1.70 2.44
C VAL A 95 5.97 2.57 1.18
N SER A 96 7.00 3.40 0.99
CA SER A 96 7.15 4.23 -0.20
C SER A 96 7.29 3.38 -1.46
N ASP A 97 8.11 2.34 -1.41
CA ASP A 97 8.41 1.47 -2.53
C ASP A 97 7.17 0.70 -3.01
N ILE A 98 6.45 0.04 -2.10
CA ILE A 98 5.21 -0.67 -2.47
C ILE A 98 4.11 0.29 -2.95
N CYS A 99 4.01 1.50 -2.41
CA CYS A 99 3.08 2.52 -2.90
C CYS A 99 3.40 2.92 -4.34
N GLY A 100 4.68 3.11 -4.67
CA GLY A 100 5.14 3.40 -6.03
C GLY A 100 4.86 2.24 -6.98
N TYR A 101 5.18 1.02 -6.57
CA TYR A 101 4.89 -0.18 -7.34
C TYR A 101 3.39 -0.33 -7.67
N LEU A 102 2.50 -0.12 -6.70
CA LEU A 102 1.05 -0.17 -6.92
C LEU A 102 0.57 0.91 -7.92
N GLN A 103 1.20 2.09 -7.90
CA GLN A 103 0.96 3.15 -8.87
C GLN A 103 1.38 2.73 -10.27
N GLU A 104 2.59 2.19 -10.45
CA GLU A 104 3.09 1.72 -11.74
C GLU A 104 2.20 0.62 -12.34
N ARG A 105 1.78 -0.35 -11.53
CA ARG A 105 0.87 -1.43 -11.95
C ARG A 105 -0.49 -0.88 -12.38
N THR A 106 -0.98 0.15 -11.69
CA THR A 106 -2.22 0.84 -12.04
C THR A 106 -2.10 1.52 -13.40
N GLU A 107 -1.02 2.25 -13.63
CA GLU A 107 -0.75 2.96 -14.90
C GLU A 107 -0.61 1.97 -16.07
N GLN A 108 0.14 0.88 -15.90
CA GLN A 108 0.28 -0.19 -16.89
C GLN A 108 -1.07 -0.81 -17.26
N ALA A 109 -1.91 -1.10 -16.25
CA ALA A 109 -3.21 -1.70 -16.48
C ALA A 109 -4.19 -0.73 -17.16
N MET A 110 -4.11 0.57 -16.84
CA MET A 110 -4.91 1.61 -17.51
C MET A 110 -4.50 1.80 -18.96
N ALA A 111 -3.20 1.86 -19.26
CA ALA A 111 -2.69 1.97 -20.62
C ALA A 111 -3.12 0.76 -21.49
N SER A 112 -3.06 -0.45 -20.93
CA SER A 112 -3.46 -1.68 -21.64
C SER A 112 -4.96 -1.73 -21.94
N ALA A 113 -5.79 -1.13 -21.08
CA ALA A 113 -7.22 -1.02 -21.31
C ALA A 113 -7.58 -0.05 -22.43
N THR A 114 -6.83 1.06 -22.57
CA THR A 114 -7.02 2.04 -23.65
C THR A 114 -6.67 1.45 -25.02
N THR A 115 -5.56 0.71 -25.13
CA THR A 115 -5.12 0.11 -26.40
C THR A 115 -6.03 -1.01 -26.92
N SER A 116 -6.91 -1.57 -26.08
CA SER A 116 -7.85 -2.63 -26.48
C SER A 116 -9.19 -2.09 -27.02
N GLN A 117 -9.38 -0.76 -27.03
CA GLN A 117 -10.60 -0.10 -27.51
C GLN A 117 -10.44 0.67 -28.82
N ASP A 118 -9.23 0.70 -29.40
CA ASP A 118 -8.92 1.17 -30.76
C ASP A 118 -8.74 -0.01 -31.72
#